data_AF-A0A0Q6FNG8-F1
#
_entry.id   AF-A0A0Q6FNG8-F1
#
_cell.length_a   1.000
_cell.length_b   1.000
_cell.length_c   1.000
_cell.angle_alpha   90.00
_cell.angle_beta   90.00
_cell.angle_gamma   90.00
#
_symmetry.space_group_name_H-M   'P 1'
#
loop_
_entity.id
_entity.type
_entity.pdbx_description
1 polymer ?
#
loop_
_entity_poly.entity_id
_entity_poly.type
_entity_poly.pdbx_seq_one_letter_code
_entity_poly.pdbx_strand_id
1 'polypeptide(L)'
;MPTIKQIIHDTSDPLDTPLEQIAARATTPGWSMTEVSDSAFVWGRAIPFSSVPGDYLLSYNSIIFQGTGFAYDGGALPASGIITSITINYMDGKISGDTVIMPQPRLEFTGLAIDLSELGEEVLAALTGDIAPLYNYFLDLQWTYEGSTRDTGDRFKGGNQDDDISGDGGNDWLYGLGGNDILRLSNSYSIGRLFGGDGDDVLIAEGGRRNYLNGGAGADTLIGGTSGQDYADYSDASSGVTVNLANPSQNTGDASGDTFQSIEIIVGSAFGDFLTGDDKANKLIGGAGADVFVGGGGGDTFVGGPESTPDSSYLDPDTVDYSNSTSGLTVSLANPAHNTGDAQGDTFSFIENLIASNFSDVLYGTGEPNSIKGLDGDDTIKGYSWEDTLDGGNGNDRLDGGTEADTMIGGLGNDVFVVDDVGDKVTEFASEGTDSIEASVSYSLAGIHVERLYLTSSAAINGTGNSLDNVLKANSGRNMLNGAGGSDKINGAGGADLLTGGTGSDQFIYSNLSDSTVDVSGRDTILDFARGQDRINVSLIDANTKVSGDQAFTFIGGAAYSNKAGELRYGISGGQTVISGDVNGDGVTDFKIVLSGSIALGSSDFVL
;
A
#
# COMPACT_ATOMS: atom_id res chain seq x y z
N MET A 1 -5.77 33.39 -36.65
CA MET A 1 -6.81 34.43 -36.48
C MET A 1 -6.59 35.09 -35.12
N PRO A 2 -6.82 36.40 -34.96
CA PRO A 2 -6.42 37.11 -33.75
C PRO A 2 -7.33 36.73 -32.58
N THR A 3 -6.71 36.41 -31.46
CA THR A 3 -7.31 36.18 -30.15
C THR A 3 -7.70 37.53 -29.53
N ILE A 4 -8.94 37.68 -29.07
CA ILE A 4 -9.33 38.81 -28.20
C ILE A 4 -9.36 38.31 -26.76
N LYS A 5 -8.49 38.90 -25.95
CA LYS A 5 -8.41 38.76 -24.49
C LYS A 5 -9.43 39.69 -23.83
N GLN A 6 -10.13 39.16 -22.82
CA GLN A 6 -10.45 39.77 -21.51
C GLN A 6 -11.11 41.17 -21.49
N ILE A 7 -12.24 41.28 -20.78
CA ILE A 7 -12.68 42.54 -20.16
C ILE A 7 -13.09 42.25 -18.71
N ILE A 8 -12.38 42.91 -17.78
CA ILE A 8 -12.66 42.97 -16.33
C ILE A 8 -13.66 44.11 -16.09
N HIS A 9 -14.64 43.93 -15.20
CA HIS A 9 -15.25 45.06 -14.50
C HIS A 9 -15.62 44.75 -13.03
N ASP A 10 -15.30 45.73 -12.20
CA ASP A 10 -15.23 45.80 -10.74
C ASP A 10 -16.60 46.08 -10.10
N THR A 11 -16.88 45.49 -8.93
CA THR A 11 -18.02 45.88 -8.07
C THR A 11 -17.60 45.97 -6.61
N SER A 12 -16.94 47.06 -6.25
CA SER A 12 -16.92 47.56 -4.88
C SER A 12 -18.32 48.08 -4.47
N ASP A 13 -18.97 47.36 -3.55
CA ASP A 13 -19.87 47.78 -2.45
C ASP A 13 -21.19 46.95 -2.37
N PRO A 14 -21.54 46.36 -1.20
CA PRO A 14 -22.65 45.43 -1.02
C PRO A 14 -23.91 46.14 -0.50
N LEU A 15 -25.12 45.69 -0.89
CA LEU A 15 -26.37 45.73 -0.10
C LEU A 15 -27.56 45.16 -0.91
N ASP A 16 -28.07 44.02 -0.44
CA ASP A 16 -29.46 43.55 -0.38
C ASP A 16 -30.47 43.66 -1.56
N THR A 17 -30.85 42.47 -2.04
CA THR A 17 -32.21 41.98 -2.40
C THR A 17 -32.96 42.48 -3.66
N PRO A 18 -33.10 41.62 -4.69
CA PRO A 18 -34.22 41.72 -5.66
C PRO A 18 -35.24 40.56 -5.64
N LEU A 19 -34.95 39.42 -4.97
CA LEU A 19 -35.74 38.18 -5.18
C LEU A 19 -37.17 38.19 -4.59
N GLU A 20 -37.48 39.04 -3.61
CA GLU A 20 -38.81 39.07 -2.98
C GLU A 20 -39.84 39.98 -3.69
N GLN A 21 -39.45 40.81 -4.66
CA GLN A 21 -40.40 41.73 -5.31
C GLN A 21 -41.11 41.15 -6.55
N ILE A 22 -40.63 40.06 -7.13
CA ILE A 22 -41.23 39.48 -8.35
C ILE A 22 -42.31 38.44 -8.02
N ALA A 23 -42.15 37.68 -6.94
CA ALA A 23 -43.15 36.69 -6.51
C ALA A 23 -44.49 37.30 -6.04
N ALA A 24 -44.49 38.56 -5.60
CA ALA A 24 -45.68 39.22 -5.05
C ALA A 24 -46.68 39.76 -6.11
N ARG A 25 -46.37 39.73 -7.41
CA ARG A 25 -47.24 40.31 -8.46
C ARG A 25 -48.01 39.29 -9.32
N ALA A 26 -47.79 37.99 -9.14
CA ALA A 26 -48.46 36.94 -9.91
C ALA A 26 -49.70 36.39 -9.17
N THR A 27 -50.73 37.22 -8.94
CA THR A 27 -52.03 36.75 -8.40
C THR A 27 -53.22 36.96 -9.33
N THR A 28 -53.00 37.22 -10.62
CA THR A 28 -54.08 37.15 -11.63
C THR A 28 -53.64 36.42 -12.89
N PRO A 29 -54.49 35.56 -13.50
CA PRO A 29 -54.15 34.88 -14.74
C PRO A 29 -54.24 35.87 -15.90
N GLY A 30 -53.09 36.25 -16.45
CA GLY A 30 -52.95 37.11 -17.61
C GLY A 30 -51.48 37.19 -18.05
N TRP A 31 -51.25 37.36 -19.35
CA TRP A 31 -49.91 37.57 -19.93
C TRP A 31 -49.26 38.81 -19.30
N SER A 32 -48.01 38.70 -18.85
CA SER A 32 -47.22 39.85 -18.37
C SER A 32 -45.99 40.06 -19.23
N MET A 33 -45.74 41.33 -19.57
CA MET A 33 -44.53 41.79 -20.25
C MET A 33 -43.57 42.34 -19.21
N THR A 34 -42.33 41.85 -19.20
CA THR A 34 -41.27 42.35 -18.31
C THR A 34 -40.11 42.84 -19.17
N GLU A 35 -39.73 44.09 -18.95
CA GLU A 35 -38.52 44.71 -19.52
C GLU A 35 -37.31 44.21 -18.74
N VAL A 36 -36.31 43.66 -19.44
CA VAL A 36 -35.13 43.06 -18.81
C VAL A 36 -33.86 43.88 -19.06
N SER A 37 -33.89 44.77 -20.05
CA SER A 37 -32.91 45.83 -20.32
C SER A 37 -33.49 46.86 -21.29
N ASP A 38 -32.79 47.97 -21.52
CA ASP A 38 -33.16 49.07 -22.45
C ASP A 38 -33.44 48.63 -23.91
N SER A 39 -33.28 47.34 -24.25
CA SER A 39 -33.53 46.82 -25.61
C SER A 39 -34.07 45.37 -25.67
N ALA A 40 -34.55 44.80 -24.56
CA ALA A 40 -35.05 43.42 -24.51
C ALA A 40 -36.36 43.29 -23.70
N PHE A 41 -37.35 42.63 -24.33
CA PHE A 41 -38.64 42.30 -23.71
C PHE A 41 -38.85 40.78 -23.69
N VAL A 42 -39.33 40.26 -22.56
CA VAL A 42 -39.69 38.84 -22.41
C VAL A 42 -41.21 38.70 -22.24
N TRP A 43 -41.77 37.73 -22.98
CA TRP A 43 -43.17 37.31 -22.89
C TRP A 43 -43.25 35.91 -22.30
N GLY A 44 -44.00 35.74 -21.21
CA GLY A 44 -44.13 34.44 -20.56
C GLY A 44 -45.47 34.23 -19.86
N ARG A 45 -45.82 32.95 -19.66
CA ARG A 45 -46.94 32.50 -18.82
C ARG A 45 -46.46 31.32 -17.98
N ALA A 46 -46.73 31.36 -16.68
CA ALA A 46 -46.62 30.19 -15.81
C ALA A 46 -47.91 29.37 -15.92
N ILE A 47 -47.82 28.10 -16.28
CA ILE A 47 -48.96 27.17 -16.27
C ILE A 47 -48.70 26.11 -15.18
N PRO A 48 -49.60 25.96 -14.19
CA PRO A 48 -49.49 24.87 -13.23
C PRO A 48 -49.76 23.54 -13.96
N PHE A 49 -48.78 22.64 -13.95
CA PHE A 49 -48.84 21.37 -14.69
C PHE A 49 -49.06 20.15 -13.79
N SER A 50 -49.00 20.31 -12.47
CA SER A 50 -49.28 19.25 -11.50
C SER A 50 -50.03 19.78 -10.26
N SER A 51 -50.60 18.87 -9.46
CA SER A 51 -51.25 19.20 -8.18
C SER A 51 -50.28 19.39 -7.01
N VAL A 52 -48.97 19.37 -7.26
CA VAL A 52 -47.92 19.64 -6.26
C VAL A 52 -47.60 21.16 -6.26
N PRO A 53 -47.65 21.84 -5.11
CA PRO A 53 -47.25 23.25 -5.04
C PRO A 53 -45.77 23.42 -5.38
N GLY A 54 -45.45 24.10 -6.49
CA GLY A 54 -44.07 24.39 -6.92
C GLY A 54 -43.73 23.99 -8.35
N ASP A 55 -44.55 23.15 -8.99
CA ASP A 55 -44.33 22.72 -10.38
C ASP A 55 -44.95 23.71 -11.39
N TYR A 56 -44.10 24.39 -12.15
CA TYR A 56 -44.53 25.29 -13.21
C TYR A 56 -43.97 24.85 -14.57
N LEU A 57 -44.82 24.86 -15.59
CA LEU A 57 -44.36 24.90 -16.97
C LEU A 57 -44.07 26.37 -17.30
N LEU A 58 -42.81 26.69 -17.59
CA LEU A 58 -42.39 27.98 -18.14
C LEU A 58 -42.37 27.87 -19.65
N SER A 59 -43.35 28.50 -20.30
CA SER A 59 -43.37 28.66 -21.76
C SER A 59 -42.86 30.05 -22.10
N TYR A 60 -41.70 30.10 -22.75
CA TYR A 60 -41.17 31.31 -23.41
C TYR A 60 -41.44 31.18 -24.90
N ASN A 61 -42.23 32.09 -25.47
CA ASN A 61 -42.57 32.00 -26.90
C ASN A 61 -41.78 32.94 -27.80
N SER A 62 -40.92 33.81 -27.27
CA SER A 62 -40.10 34.70 -28.10
C SER A 62 -39.22 35.62 -27.27
N ILE A 63 -37.95 35.75 -27.64
CA ILE A 63 -37.11 36.90 -27.28
C ILE A 63 -37.05 37.80 -28.52
N ILE A 64 -37.48 39.05 -28.38
CA ILE A 64 -37.42 40.04 -29.46
C ILE A 64 -36.27 41.00 -29.14
N PHE A 65 -35.24 41.03 -29.99
CA PHE A 65 -34.23 42.08 -29.97
C PHE A 65 -34.70 43.24 -30.85
N GLN A 66 -34.78 44.46 -30.30
CA GLN A 66 -34.94 45.67 -31.09
C GLN A 66 -33.75 46.60 -30.85
N GLY A 67 -32.98 46.85 -31.89
CA GLY A 67 -31.87 47.80 -31.84
C GLY A 67 -31.40 48.19 -33.24
N THR A 68 -31.13 49.47 -33.44
CA THR A 68 -30.45 49.99 -34.62
C THR A 68 -28.94 50.02 -34.36
N GLY A 69 -28.17 49.16 -35.03
CA GLY A 69 -26.72 49.30 -35.15
C GLY A 69 -25.90 48.13 -34.57
N PHE A 70 -25.54 47.17 -35.43
CA PHE A 70 -24.38 46.31 -35.20
C PHE A 70 -23.17 46.96 -35.89
N ALA A 71 -22.11 47.25 -35.14
CA ALA A 71 -20.87 47.82 -35.69
C ALA A 71 -19.86 46.71 -36.00
N TYR A 72 -19.37 46.69 -37.24
CA TYR A 72 -18.25 45.89 -37.72
C TYR A 72 -16.99 46.78 -37.70
N ASP A 73 -15.86 46.29 -37.17
CA ASP A 73 -14.58 47.00 -37.27
C ASP A 73 -13.94 46.73 -38.64
N GLY A 74 -13.79 47.80 -39.44
CA GLY A 74 -13.11 47.76 -40.73
C GLY A 74 -13.98 48.01 -41.98
N GLY A 75 -14.56 49.21 -42.11
CA GLY A 75 -15.06 49.75 -43.39
C GLY A 75 -16.58 49.87 -43.49
N ALA A 76 -17.05 51.06 -43.87
CA ALA A 76 -18.47 51.40 -43.92
C ALA A 76 -19.25 50.60 -44.98
N LEU A 77 -20.31 49.91 -44.54
CA LEU A 77 -21.38 49.41 -45.42
C LEU A 77 -22.47 50.49 -45.57
N PRO A 78 -23.11 50.60 -46.75
CA PRO A 78 -24.24 51.51 -46.94
C PRO A 78 -25.43 51.07 -46.07
N ALA A 79 -26.07 52.06 -45.45
CA ALA A 79 -27.20 51.90 -44.58
C ALA A 79 -28.44 51.41 -45.36
N SER A 80 -28.71 50.10 -45.34
CA SER A 80 -30.06 49.54 -45.56
C SER A 80 -30.04 48.01 -45.45
N GLY A 81 -30.22 47.50 -44.23
CA GLY A 81 -30.48 46.10 -43.97
C GLY A 81 -31.07 45.99 -42.56
N ILE A 82 -32.40 45.95 -42.45
CA ILE A 82 -33.09 45.80 -41.17
C ILE A 82 -33.33 44.30 -40.96
N ILE A 83 -32.66 43.70 -39.98
CA ILE A 83 -33.11 42.41 -39.43
C ILE A 83 -34.33 42.73 -38.58
N THR A 84 -35.52 42.38 -39.05
CA THR A 84 -36.79 42.77 -38.40
C THR A 84 -37.25 41.81 -37.31
N SER A 85 -36.70 40.60 -37.23
CA SER A 85 -36.88 39.67 -36.11
C SER A 85 -35.94 38.47 -36.21
N ILE A 86 -35.40 38.03 -35.07
CA ILE A 86 -34.82 36.68 -34.91
C ILE A 86 -35.80 35.93 -34.01
N THR A 87 -36.29 34.77 -34.45
CA THR A 87 -37.14 33.90 -33.63
C THR A 87 -36.33 32.68 -33.25
N ILE A 88 -36.04 32.51 -31.96
CA ILE A 88 -35.46 31.28 -31.42
C ILE A 88 -36.60 30.49 -30.80
N ASN A 89 -36.93 29.33 -31.38
CA ASN A 89 -37.91 28.41 -30.83
C ASN A 89 -37.19 27.43 -29.91
N TYR A 90 -37.42 27.53 -28.60
CA TYR A 90 -37.04 26.49 -27.66
C TYR A 90 -38.14 25.42 -27.68
N MET A 91 -37.79 24.18 -27.99
CA MET A 91 -38.70 23.05 -27.80
C MET A 91 -38.52 22.51 -26.37
N ASP A 92 -39.63 22.47 -25.64
CA ASP A 92 -39.88 21.93 -24.31
C ASP A 92 -38.71 21.17 -23.64
N GLY A 93 -38.00 21.86 -22.73
CA GLY A 93 -37.13 21.24 -21.75
C GLY A 93 -37.92 20.87 -20.49
N LYS A 94 -37.73 19.65 -19.99
CA LYS A 94 -38.33 19.22 -18.72
C LYS A 94 -37.38 19.61 -17.58
N ILE A 95 -37.86 20.45 -16.67
CA ILE A 95 -37.20 20.70 -15.38
C ILE A 95 -37.88 19.80 -14.35
N SER A 96 -37.08 18.98 -13.66
CA SER A 96 -37.54 18.18 -12.52
C SER A 96 -36.49 18.26 -11.42
N GLY A 97 -36.61 19.26 -10.54
CA GLY A 97 -35.54 19.62 -9.60
C GLY A 97 -34.38 20.34 -10.29
N ASP A 98 -33.16 20.15 -9.81
CA ASP A 98 -31.91 20.76 -10.32
C ASP A 98 -31.37 20.09 -11.61
N THR A 99 -32.24 19.49 -12.42
CA THR A 99 -31.85 18.81 -13.66
C THR A 99 -32.53 19.46 -14.84
N VAL A 100 -31.74 19.92 -15.81
CA VAL A 100 -32.21 20.49 -17.08
C VAL A 100 -31.92 19.48 -18.19
N ILE A 101 -32.99 18.91 -18.77
CA ILE A 101 -32.88 18.10 -19.99
C ILE A 101 -33.24 19.01 -21.17
N MET A 102 -32.26 19.40 -21.98
CA MET A 102 -32.49 20.14 -23.22
C MET A 102 -32.36 19.22 -24.44
N PRO A 103 -33.43 18.99 -25.23
CA PRO A 103 -33.23 18.54 -26.60
C PRO A 103 -32.66 19.71 -27.44
N GLN A 104 -31.71 19.38 -28.34
CA GLN A 104 -31.01 20.30 -29.25
C GLN A 104 -31.93 21.39 -29.86
N PRO A 105 -31.61 22.70 -29.74
CA PRO A 105 -32.40 23.74 -30.38
C PRO A 105 -32.24 23.69 -31.91
N ARG A 106 -33.35 23.72 -32.64
CA ARG A 106 -33.35 23.98 -34.09
C ARG A 106 -33.43 25.48 -34.34
N LEU A 107 -32.42 26.03 -35.01
CA LEU A 107 -32.48 27.38 -35.57
C LEU A 107 -33.18 27.32 -36.94
N GLU A 108 -34.40 27.88 -37.04
CA GLU A 108 -35.07 28.11 -38.32
C GLU A 108 -35.07 29.61 -38.66
N PHE A 109 -34.51 29.97 -39.81
CA PHE A 109 -34.63 31.32 -40.36
C PHE A 109 -35.91 31.39 -41.21
N THR A 110 -36.94 32.10 -40.74
CA THR A 110 -38.11 32.42 -41.56
C THR A 110 -38.29 33.92 -41.71
N GLY A 111 -38.31 34.40 -42.96
CA GLY A 111 -38.83 35.73 -43.32
C GLY A 111 -37.79 36.79 -43.68
N LEU A 112 -37.08 36.63 -44.79
CA LEU A 112 -36.37 37.76 -45.43
C LEU A 112 -37.35 38.50 -46.34
N ALA A 113 -38.04 39.52 -45.82
CA ALA A 113 -38.77 40.46 -46.66
C ALA A 113 -37.87 41.65 -46.97
N ILE A 114 -37.19 41.60 -48.14
CA ILE A 114 -36.50 42.77 -48.68
C ILE A 114 -37.58 43.65 -49.33
N ASP A 115 -37.76 44.87 -48.81
CA ASP A 115 -38.53 45.90 -49.50
C ASP A 115 -37.71 46.35 -50.73
N LEU A 116 -38.15 45.94 -51.92
CA LEU A 116 -37.48 46.22 -53.19
C LEU A 116 -37.96 47.55 -53.81
N SER A 117 -38.74 48.36 -53.10
CA SER A 117 -39.35 49.57 -53.66
C SER A 117 -38.38 50.74 -53.88
N GLU A 118 -37.15 50.66 -53.36
CA GLU A 118 -36.11 51.69 -53.52
C GLU A 118 -34.86 51.24 -54.33
N LEU A 119 -34.91 50.11 -55.04
CA LEU A 119 -33.82 49.70 -55.94
C LEU A 119 -34.04 50.29 -57.34
N GLY A 120 -33.15 51.20 -57.75
CA GLY A 120 -33.09 51.68 -59.13
C GLY A 120 -32.87 50.54 -60.14
N GLU A 121 -33.38 50.71 -61.37
CA GLU A 121 -33.50 49.66 -62.40
C GLU A 121 -32.20 48.92 -62.78
N GLU A 122 -31.02 49.34 -62.31
CA GLU A 122 -29.76 48.65 -62.54
C GLU A 122 -29.51 47.45 -61.59
N VAL A 123 -30.25 47.29 -60.49
CA VAL A 123 -30.05 46.15 -59.54
C VAL A 123 -30.94 44.94 -59.87
N LEU A 124 -32.06 45.13 -60.58
CA LEU A 124 -32.99 44.05 -60.92
C LEU A 124 -32.44 43.08 -61.99
N ALA A 125 -31.41 43.48 -62.73
CA ALA A 125 -30.77 42.63 -63.75
C ALA A 125 -29.66 41.70 -63.20
N ALA A 126 -29.18 41.91 -61.97
CA ALA A 126 -28.11 41.09 -61.38
C ALA A 126 -28.62 39.87 -60.59
N LEU A 127 -29.93 39.74 -60.37
CA LEU A 127 -30.55 38.71 -59.52
C LEU A 127 -31.36 37.65 -60.30
N THR A 128 -31.34 37.66 -61.64
CA THR A 128 -32.07 36.67 -62.48
C THR A 128 -31.15 35.67 -63.20
N GLY A 129 -29.88 35.57 -62.82
CA GLY A 129 -28.96 34.54 -63.31
C GLY A 129 -28.75 33.42 -62.28
N ASP A 130 -29.04 32.19 -62.68
CA ASP A 130 -28.91 30.92 -61.93
C ASP A 130 -27.81 30.89 -60.85
N ILE A 131 -28.22 30.64 -59.60
CA ILE A 131 -27.31 30.12 -58.56
C ILE A 131 -27.97 28.92 -57.88
N ALA A 132 -27.28 27.79 -58.02
CA ALA A 132 -27.54 26.48 -57.43
C ALA A 132 -27.49 26.52 -55.87
N PRO A 133 -27.94 25.46 -55.15
CA PRO A 133 -28.25 25.54 -53.72
C PRO A 133 -26.98 25.81 -52.89
N LEU A 134 -26.98 26.90 -52.13
CA LEU A 134 -25.92 27.25 -51.20
C LEU A 134 -25.93 26.30 -50.00
N TYR A 135 -24.74 25.79 -49.70
CA TYR A 135 -24.38 24.96 -48.57
C TYR A 135 -24.85 25.56 -47.23
N ASN A 136 -25.30 24.68 -46.32
CA ASN A 136 -25.46 25.00 -44.90
C ASN A 136 -24.10 25.40 -44.32
N TYR A 137 -23.97 26.65 -43.90
CA TYR A 137 -22.92 27.06 -42.97
C TYR A 137 -23.41 26.72 -41.57
N PHE A 138 -22.74 25.77 -40.91
CA PHE A 138 -22.90 25.56 -39.47
C PHE A 138 -22.14 26.68 -38.75
N LEU A 139 -22.86 27.45 -37.93
CA LEU A 139 -22.28 28.41 -37.02
C LEU A 139 -22.22 27.72 -35.66
N ASP A 140 -21.02 27.27 -35.24
CA ASP A 140 -20.79 26.85 -33.85
C ASP A 140 -20.95 28.08 -32.96
N LEU A 141 -22.07 28.13 -32.23
CA LEU A 141 -22.24 29.05 -31.11
C LEU A 141 -21.77 28.31 -29.87
N GLN A 142 -20.53 28.58 -29.43
CA GLN A 142 -20.11 28.22 -28.08
C GLN A 142 -20.96 29.01 -27.09
N TRP A 143 -21.69 28.29 -26.23
CA TRP A 143 -22.37 28.89 -25.08
C TRP A 143 -21.39 28.95 -23.92
N THR A 144 -20.91 30.14 -23.57
CA THR A 144 -20.35 30.40 -22.24
C THR A 144 -21.45 30.97 -21.35
N TYR A 145 -21.90 30.18 -20.39
CA TYR A 145 -22.66 30.69 -19.26
C TYR A 145 -21.64 31.19 -18.23
N GLU A 146 -21.64 32.48 -17.93
CA GLU A 146 -20.94 33.02 -16.74
C GLU A 146 -22.01 33.49 -15.76
N GLY A 147 -22.42 32.58 -14.85
CA GLY A 147 -23.42 32.85 -13.85
C GLY A 147 -22.94 32.53 -12.43
N SER A 148 -22.88 33.58 -11.59
CA SER A 148 -22.80 33.54 -10.11
C SER A 148 -21.45 33.18 -9.47
N THR A 149 -20.98 34.07 -8.58
CA THR A 149 -19.80 33.91 -7.70
C THR A 149 -19.98 32.91 -6.56
N ARG A 150 -21.04 32.10 -6.60
CA ARG A 150 -21.16 30.84 -5.85
C ARG A 150 -21.88 29.83 -6.72
N ASP A 151 -21.14 29.36 -7.70
CA ASP A 151 -21.45 28.13 -8.38
C ASP A 151 -21.31 26.96 -7.38
N THR A 152 -22.42 26.27 -7.13
CA THR A 152 -22.48 25.12 -6.21
C THR A 152 -22.20 23.79 -6.90
N GLY A 153 -22.02 23.81 -8.23
CA GLY A 153 -21.77 22.63 -9.05
C GLY A 153 -22.97 22.17 -9.86
N ASP A 154 -22.70 21.77 -11.09
CA ASP A 154 -23.69 21.35 -12.08
C ASP A 154 -23.60 19.85 -12.41
N ARG A 155 -24.65 19.32 -13.05
CA ARG A 155 -24.67 17.93 -13.55
C ARG A 155 -25.02 17.90 -15.03
N PHE A 156 -24.08 17.44 -15.85
CA PHE A 156 -24.25 17.29 -17.28
C PHE A 156 -24.16 15.81 -17.67
N LYS A 157 -25.02 15.39 -18.60
CA LYS A 157 -25.12 13.98 -19.02
C LYS A 157 -25.33 13.88 -20.53
N GLY A 158 -24.46 13.14 -21.19
CA GLY A 158 -24.48 12.77 -22.60
C GLY A 158 -25.48 11.67 -22.94
N GLY A 159 -25.34 11.14 -24.15
CA GLY A 159 -26.12 10.07 -24.76
C GLY A 159 -25.24 8.87 -25.11
N ASN A 160 -25.59 8.14 -26.17
CA ASN A 160 -24.83 6.96 -26.62
C ASN A 160 -23.98 7.26 -27.87
N GLN A 161 -23.60 8.52 -28.06
CA GLN A 161 -22.77 8.98 -29.17
C GLN A 161 -21.67 9.86 -28.60
N ASP A 162 -20.60 10.05 -29.37
CA ASP A 162 -19.51 10.97 -29.06
C ASP A 162 -20.04 12.38 -28.69
N ASP A 163 -19.88 12.74 -27.42
CA ASP A 163 -20.32 13.98 -26.81
C ASP A 163 -19.13 14.83 -26.37
N ASP A 164 -19.22 16.16 -26.52
CA ASP A 164 -18.25 17.12 -25.96
C ASP A 164 -18.93 17.91 -24.85
N ILE A 165 -18.57 17.61 -23.60
CA ILE A 165 -19.21 18.10 -22.39
C ILE A 165 -18.19 18.93 -21.59
N SER A 166 -18.55 20.16 -21.26
CA SER A 166 -17.71 21.05 -20.46
C SER A 166 -18.46 21.60 -19.25
N GLY A 167 -17.85 21.52 -18.07
CA GLY A 167 -18.30 22.17 -16.83
C GLY A 167 -17.60 23.52 -16.61
N ASP A 168 -18.32 24.46 -16.00
CA ASP A 168 -17.84 25.80 -15.67
C ASP A 168 -17.29 25.88 -14.23
N GLY A 169 -17.83 26.74 -13.36
CA GLY A 169 -17.38 26.89 -11.98
C GLY A 169 -17.94 25.78 -11.09
N GLY A 170 -17.62 25.77 -9.80
CA GLY A 170 -18.34 24.88 -8.87
C GLY A 170 -18.04 23.38 -9.04
N ASN A 171 -18.67 22.54 -8.21
CA ASN A 171 -18.38 21.11 -8.13
C ASN A 171 -19.19 20.32 -9.18
N ASP A 172 -18.63 20.05 -10.35
CA ASP A 172 -19.41 19.46 -11.44
C ASP A 172 -19.40 17.94 -11.47
N TRP A 173 -20.46 17.37 -12.03
CA TRP A 173 -20.54 15.98 -12.46
C TRP A 173 -20.81 15.91 -13.97
N LEU A 174 -19.88 15.36 -14.73
CA LEU A 174 -20.00 15.15 -16.17
C LEU A 174 -20.10 13.64 -16.45
N TYR A 175 -21.09 13.22 -17.25
CA TYR A 175 -21.28 11.84 -17.65
C TYR A 175 -21.34 11.75 -19.19
N GLY A 176 -20.47 10.98 -19.83
CA GLY A 176 -20.50 10.71 -21.27
C GLY A 176 -21.55 9.64 -21.63
N LEU A 177 -21.48 8.51 -20.93
CA LEU A 177 -22.24 7.26 -21.06
C LEU A 177 -21.74 6.32 -22.15
N GLY A 178 -21.86 6.67 -23.43
CA GLY A 178 -21.45 5.75 -24.48
C GLY A 178 -21.07 6.49 -25.74
N GLY A 179 -20.08 5.98 -26.47
CA GLY A 179 -19.41 6.73 -27.54
C GLY A 179 -18.04 7.18 -27.05
N ASN A 180 -17.27 7.81 -27.94
CA ASN A 180 -15.95 8.33 -27.59
C ASN A 180 -16.10 9.81 -27.21
N ASP A 181 -16.20 10.07 -25.92
CA ASP A 181 -16.60 11.34 -25.35
C ASP A 181 -15.41 12.20 -24.94
N ILE A 182 -15.61 13.52 -24.88
CA ILE A 182 -14.64 14.44 -24.31
C ILE A 182 -15.28 15.26 -23.19
N LEU A 183 -14.79 15.05 -21.97
CA LEU A 183 -15.29 15.67 -20.76
C LEU A 183 -14.24 16.65 -20.21
N ARG A 184 -14.61 17.91 -20.00
CA ARG A 184 -13.66 18.97 -19.60
C ARG A 184 -14.14 19.80 -18.42
N LEU A 185 -13.23 20.06 -17.49
CA LEU A 185 -13.40 21.06 -16.43
C LEU A 185 -12.38 22.17 -16.57
N SER A 186 -12.85 23.41 -16.43
CA SER A 186 -12.08 24.61 -16.74
C SER A 186 -11.67 25.44 -15.52
N ASN A 187 -11.97 25.00 -14.29
CA ASN A 187 -11.82 25.82 -13.09
C ASN A 187 -10.78 25.29 -12.08
N SER A 188 -10.25 26.20 -11.24
CA SER A 188 -9.07 25.95 -10.39
C SER A 188 -9.34 25.65 -8.91
N TYR A 189 -10.60 25.60 -8.46
CA TYR A 189 -10.90 25.57 -7.01
C TYR A 189 -11.96 24.57 -6.55
N SER A 190 -12.65 23.87 -7.47
CA SER A 190 -13.73 22.94 -7.12
C SER A 190 -13.29 21.47 -7.13
N ILE A 191 -14.26 20.58 -6.89
CA ILE A 191 -14.13 19.13 -7.04
C ILE A 191 -14.93 18.72 -8.27
N GLY A 192 -14.24 18.21 -9.27
CA GLY A 192 -14.82 17.63 -10.48
C GLY A 192 -15.07 16.13 -10.37
N ARG A 193 -16.09 15.64 -11.05
CA ARG A 193 -16.30 14.21 -11.31
C ARG A 193 -16.63 13.99 -12.77
N LEU A 194 -15.81 13.22 -13.47
CA LEU A 194 -15.95 12.91 -14.87
C LEU A 194 -16.10 11.39 -15.01
N PHE A 195 -17.15 10.98 -15.70
CA PHE A 195 -17.45 9.57 -15.98
C PHE A 195 -17.59 9.41 -17.49
N GLY A 196 -16.63 8.74 -18.13
CA GLY A 196 -16.62 8.50 -19.57
C GLY A 196 -17.75 7.56 -19.97
N GLY A 197 -17.66 6.29 -19.58
CA GLY A 197 -18.67 5.27 -19.85
C GLY A 197 -18.14 4.20 -20.78
N ASP A 198 -18.90 3.83 -21.80
CA ASP A 198 -18.45 2.90 -22.85
C ASP A 198 -17.78 3.67 -24.01
N GLY A 199 -16.54 3.40 -24.35
CA GLY A 199 -15.85 4.02 -25.49
C GLY A 199 -14.45 4.51 -25.12
N ASP A 200 -13.70 5.01 -26.11
CA ASP A 200 -12.38 5.58 -25.86
C ASP A 200 -12.54 7.08 -25.54
N ASP A 201 -12.55 7.41 -24.25
CA ASP A 201 -12.92 8.73 -23.74
C ASP A 201 -11.71 9.61 -23.40
N VAL A 202 -11.92 10.93 -23.38
CA VAL A 202 -10.91 11.91 -22.97
C VAL A 202 -11.45 12.75 -21.81
N LEU A 203 -10.91 12.51 -20.62
CA LEU A 203 -11.32 13.18 -19.38
C LEU A 203 -10.24 14.19 -18.96
N ILE A 204 -10.59 15.47 -18.92
CA ILE A 204 -9.66 16.58 -18.68
C ILE A 204 -10.12 17.41 -17.49
N ALA A 205 -9.32 17.41 -16.42
CA ALA A 205 -9.54 18.16 -15.19
C ALA A 205 -8.32 19.05 -14.86
N GLU A 206 -8.11 20.14 -15.62
CA GLU A 206 -6.89 20.97 -15.56
C GLU A 206 -6.68 21.79 -14.27
N GLY A 207 -7.63 21.77 -13.32
CA GLY A 207 -7.56 22.49 -12.05
C GLY A 207 -8.44 21.86 -10.97
N GLY A 208 -8.57 22.51 -9.81
CA GLY A 208 -9.40 22.00 -8.69
C GLY A 208 -8.57 21.53 -7.51
N ARG A 209 -9.24 21.18 -6.41
CA ARG A 209 -8.55 20.62 -5.23
C ARG A 209 -8.34 19.13 -5.35
N ARG A 210 -9.35 18.43 -5.88
CA ARG A 210 -9.39 16.99 -6.09
C ARG A 210 -10.43 16.67 -7.16
N ASN A 211 -10.07 15.96 -8.22
CA ASN A 211 -11.02 15.50 -9.23
C ASN A 211 -11.06 13.97 -9.29
N TYR A 212 -12.22 13.44 -9.64
CA TYR A 212 -12.45 12.00 -9.82
C TYR A 212 -12.71 11.72 -11.28
N LEU A 213 -11.82 10.97 -11.91
CA LEU A 213 -11.89 10.61 -13.31
C LEU A 213 -12.09 9.08 -13.39
N ASN A 214 -13.24 8.67 -13.90
CA ASN A 214 -13.56 7.29 -14.19
C ASN A 214 -13.77 7.18 -15.70
N GLY A 215 -12.82 6.55 -16.40
CA GLY A 215 -12.88 6.36 -17.85
C GLY A 215 -14.03 5.43 -18.22
N GLY A 216 -14.06 4.25 -17.60
CA GLY A 216 -15.09 3.25 -17.84
C GLY A 216 -14.51 2.13 -18.70
N ALA A 217 -15.23 1.70 -19.72
CA ALA A 217 -14.79 0.64 -20.62
C ALA A 217 -14.25 1.23 -21.92
N GLY A 218 -12.96 1.07 -22.19
CA GLY A 218 -12.33 1.56 -23.41
C GLY A 218 -10.86 1.84 -23.18
N ALA A 219 -10.20 2.49 -24.14
CA ALA A 219 -8.85 3.00 -23.97
C ALA A 219 -8.90 4.51 -23.72
N ASP A 220 -8.91 4.90 -22.45
CA ASP A 220 -9.24 6.26 -22.04
C ASP A 220 -8.01 7.14 -21.83
N THR A 221 -8.19 8.45 -21.93
CA THR A 221 -7.16 9.44 -21.61
C THR A 221 -7.59 10.25 -20.39
N LEU A 222 -6.96 9.98 -19.25
CA LEU A 222 -7.25 10.62 -17.97
C LEU A 222 -6.19 11.69 -17.67
N ILE A 223 -6.59 12.95 -17.73
CA ILE A 223 -5.73 14.11 -17.54
C ILE A 223 -6.21 14.88 -16.31
N GLY A 224 -5.48 14.76 -15.21
CA GLY A 224 -5.67 15.59 -14.03
C GLY A 224 -5.02 16.98 -14.17
N GLY A 225 -4.92 17.68 -13.05
CA GLY A 225 -4.49 19.05 -12.95
C GLY A 225 -3.07 19.18 -12.40
N THR A 226 -2.46 20.35 -12.57
CA THR A 226 -1.13 20.63 -11.98
C THR A 226 -1.18 21.00 -10.49
N SER A 227 -2.37 21.02 -9.90
CA SER A 227 -2.61 21.35 -8.50
C SER A 227 -3.76 20.52 -7.97
N GLY A 228 -3.66 20.07 -6.73
CA GLY A 228 -4.69 19.22 -6.14
C GLY A 228 -4.22 17.78 -6.04
N GLN A 229 -5.15 16.86 -5.82
CA GLN A 229 -4.91 15.42 -5.92
C GLN A 229 -5.99 14.82 -6.82
N ASP A 230 -5.59 14.33 -7.98
CA ASP A 230 -6.51 13.80 -8.97
C ASP A 230 -6.54 12.28 -8.97
N TYR A 231 -7.75 11.73 -9.08
CA TYR A 231 -8.07 10.32 -8.91
C TYR A 231 -8.33 9.69 -10.27
N ALA A 232 -7.62 8.62 -10.60
CA ALA A 232 -8.11 7.61 -11.53
C ALA A 232 -8.92 6.59 -10.72
N ASP A 233 -10.23 6.54 -10.96
CA ASP A 233 -11.19 5.83 -10.12
C ASP A 233 -11.78 4.62 -10.85
N TYR A 234 -11.35 3.41 -10.43
CA TYR A 234 -11.82 2.12 -10.94
C TYR A 234 -12.75 1.39 -9.95
N SER A 235 -13.31 2.10 -8.95
CA SER A 235 -14.11 1.47 -7.90
C SER A 235 -15.41 0.80 -8.38
N ASP A 236 -15.93 1.22 -9.54
CA ASP A 236 -17.10 0.62 -10.18
C ASP A 236 -16.75 -0.56 -11.11
N ALA A 237 -15.46 -0.90 -11.26
CA ALA A 237 -15.02 -1.97 -12.14
C ALA A 237 -15.58 -3.34 -11.70
N SER A 238 -15.97 -4.14 -12.70
CA SER A 238 -16.67 -5.42 -12.46
C SER A 238 -15.74 -6.62 -12.23
N SER A 239 -14.43 -6.40 -12.25
CA SER A 239 -13.36 -7.36 -11.96
C SER A 239 -12.10 -6.61 -11.52
N GLY A 240 -11.12 -7.33 -10.96
CA GLY A 240 -9.83 -6.75 -10.60
C GLY A 240 -9.13 -6.10 -11.79
N VAL A 241 -8.45 -4.98 -11.55
CA VAL A 241 -7.76 -4.16 -12.53
C VAL A 241 -6.25 -4.21 -12.33
N THR A 242 -5.51 -4.05 -13.42
CA THR A 242 -4.08 -3.68 -13.34
C THR A 242 -3.96 -2.25 -13.80
N VAL A 243 -3.47 -1.37 -12.94
CA VAL A 243 -3.30 0.06 -13.23
C VAL A 243 -1.84 0.42 -12.99
N ASN A 244 -1.17 0.95 -14.02
CA ASN A 244 0.22 1.33 -13.95
C ASN A 244 0.44 2.73 -14.53
N LEU A 245 0.69 3.71 -13.66
CA LEU A 245 0.91 5.10 -14.07
C LEU A 245 2.20 5.26 -14.88
N ALA A 246 3.25 4.53 -14.52
CA ALA A 246 4.56 4.62 -15.16
C ALA A 246 4.63 3.90 -16.53
N ASN A 247 3.86 2.82 -16.70
CA ASN A 247 3.84 2.00 -17.90
C ASN A 247 2.41 1.54 -18.25
N PRO A 248 1.60 2.42 -18.86
CA PRO A 248 0.19 2.12 -19.14
C PRO A 248 -0.02 0.96 -20.13
N SER A 249 1.03 0.50 -20.82
CA SER A 249 0.97 -0.70 -21.67
C SER A 249 0.72 -2.00 -20.90
N GLN A 250 0.84 -1.98 -19.58
CA GLN A 250 0.57 -3.12 -18.69
C GLN A 250 -0.85 -3.10 -18.12
N ASN A 251 -1.64 -2.06 -18.39
CA ASN A 251 -2.97 -1.97 -17.81
C ASN A 251 -3.91 -3.06 -18.35
N THR A 252 -4.81 -3.54 -17.50
CA THR A 252 -5.79 -4.58 -17.85
C THR A 252 -7.15 -4.31 -17.20
N GLY A 253 -8.19 -5.05 -17.62
CA GLY A 253 -9.56 -4.81 -17.17
C GLY A 253 -10.11 -3.50 -17.73
N ASP A 254 -10.84 -2.75 -16.91
CA ASP A 254 -11.38 -1.45 -17.29
C ASP A 254 -10.27 -0.39 -17.47
N ALA A 255 -9.04 -0.63 -16.99
CA ALA A 255 -7.89 0.23 -17.26
C ALA A 255 -7.19 -0.06 -18.62
N SER A 256 -7.66 -1.05 -19.38
CA SER A 256 -6.96 -1.61 -20.54
C SER A 256 -6.81 -0.59 -21.68
N GLY A 257 -5.61 -0.04 -21.83
CA GLY A 257 -5.29 0.93 -22.88
C GLY A 257 -5.35 2.37 -22.41
N ASP A 258 -5.75 2.59 -21.16
CA ASP A 258 -5.81 3.90 -20.54
C ASP A 258 -4.44 4.57 -20.50
N THR A 259 -4.44 5.90 -20.52
CA THR A 259 -3.25 6.72 -20.35
C THR A 259 -3.49 7.81 -19.32
N PHE A 260 -2.45 8.12 -18.54
CA PHE A 260 -2.56 9.02 -17.40
C PHE A 260 -1.62 10.22 -17.55
N GLN A 261 -2.12 11.39 -17.17
CA GLN A 261 -1.32 12.59 -16.99
C GLN A 261 -1.75 13.30 -15.72
N SER A 262 -0.79 13.64 -14.85
CA SER A 262 -1.05 14.35 -13.59
C SER A 262 -2.14 13.67 -12.75
N ILE A 263 -2.02 12.36 -12.57
CA ILE A 263 -2.82 11.58 -11.64
C ILE A 263 -1.95 11.28 -10.43
N GLU A 264 -2.44 11.59 -9.24
CA GLU A 264 -1.74 11.32 -7.99
C GLU A 264 -2.35 10.17 -7.20
N ILE A 265 -3.61 9.82 -7.48
CA ILE A 265 -4.37 8.83 -6.71
C ILE A 265 -4.96 7.79 -7.64
N ILE A 266 -4.75 6.52 -7.31
CA ILE A 266 -5.43 5.40 -7.96
C ILE A 266 -6.39 4.79 -6.95
N VAL A 267 -7.63 4.53 -7.38
CA VAL A 267 -8.61 3.74 -6.63
C VAL A 267 -8.89 2.48 -7.43
N GLY A 268 -8.59 1.33 -6.83
CA GLY A 268 -8.92 0.01 -7.33
C GLY A 268 -10.41 -0.34 -7.18
N SER A 269 -10.73 -1.55 -7.57
CA SER A 269 -12.05 -2.15 -7.61
C SER A 269 -12.43 -2.79 -6.25
N ALA A 270 -13.46 -3.63 -6.26
CA ALA A 270 -13.83 -4.46 -5.11
C ALA A 270 -13.25 -5.88 -5.18
N PHE A 271 -12.25 -6.09 -6.03
CA PHE A 271 -11.57 -7.36 -6.29
C PHE A 271 -10.07 -7.15 -6.21
N GLY A 272 -9.29 -8.24 -6.11
CA GLY A 272 -7.83 -8.13 -6.07
C GLY A 272 -7.24 -7.43 -7.29
N ASP A 273 -6.63 -6.28 -7.05
CA ASP A 273 -6.04 -5.38 -8.02
C ASP A 273 -4.51 -5.39 -7.99
N PHE A 274 -3.90 -4.87 -9.05
CA PHE A 274 -2.47 -4.58 -9.10
C PHE A 274 -2.26 -3.11 -9.44
N LEU A 275 -1.87 -2.31 -8.45
CA LEU A 275 -1.76 -0.86 -8.57
C LEU A 275 -0.29 -0.43 -8.53
N THR A 276 0.16 0.30 -9.55
CA THR A 276 1.54 0.80 -9.66
C THR A 276 1.57 2.31 -9.84
N GLY A 277 2.30 3.00 -8.96
CA GLY A 277 2.57 4.43 -9.02
C GLY A 277 3.63 4.83 -10.06
N ASP A 278 4.04 6.10 -10.01
CA ASP A 278 5.15 6.69 -10.74
C ASP A 278 6.29 7.11 -9.79
N ASP A 279 7.26 7.91 -10.25
CA ASP A 279 8.39 8.35 -9.41
C ASP A 279 8.03 9.52 -8.46
N LYS A 280 6.75 9.76 -8.21
CA LYS A 280 6.25 10.82 -7.33
C LYS A 280 5.47 10.21 -6.17
N ALA A 281 5.22 11.02 -5.15
CA ALA A 281 4.31 10.65 -4.07
C ALA A 281 2.89 10.39 -4.61
N ASN A 282 2.52 9.12 -4.69
CA ASN A 282 1.19 8.66 -5.08
C ASN A 282 0.41 8.18 -3.86
N LYS A 283 -0.92 8.10 -4.01
CA LYS A 283 -1.78 7.36 -3.09
C LYS A 283 -2.46 6.23 -3.84
N LEU A 284 -2.24 5.00 -3.41
CA LEU A 284 -2.83 3.81 -4.00
C LEU A 284 -3.86 3.27 -3.00
N ILE A 285 -5.11 3.16 -3.45
CA ILE A 285 -6.24 2.65 -2.65
C ILE A 285 -6.72 1.39 -3.34
N GLY A 286 -6.53 0.22 -2.73
CA GLY A 286 -6.90 -1.08 -3.30
C GLY A 286 -8.41 -1.25 -3.36
N GLY A 287 -9.08 -1.19 -2.21
CA GLY A 287 -10.52 -1.37 -2.13
C GLY A 287 -10.86 -2.60 -1.31
N ALA A 288 -11.50 -3.59 -1.90
CA ALA A 288 -11.74 -4.88 -1.25
C ALA A 288 -11.10 -5.98 -2.08
N GLY A 289 -10.80 -7.13 -1.46
CA GLY A 289 -10.03 -8.18 -2.12
C GLY A 289 -8.55 -8.05 -1.78
N ALA A 290 -7.76 -9.04 -2.21
CA ALA A 290 -6.32 -9.05 -1.95
C ALA A 290 -5.59 -8.24 -3.03
N ASP A 291 -5.14 -7.05 -2.68
CA ASP A 291 -4.52 -6.12 -3.60
C ASP A 291 -2.98 -6.18 -3.54
N VAL A 292 -2.34 -5.82 -4.65
CA VAL A 292 -0.88 -5.71 -4.75
C VAL A 292 -0.49 -4.30 -5.16
N PHE A 293 0.44 -3.71 -4.42
CA PHE A 293 0.89 -2.34 -4.59
C PHE A 293 2.38 -2.26 -4.91
N VAL A 294 2.72 -1.43 -5.90
CA VAL A 294 4.09 -1.02 -6.20
C VAL A 294 4.13 0.51 -6.25
N GLY A 295 4.74 1.15 -5.25
CA GLY A 295 4.79 2.62 -5.17
C GLY A 295 5.57 3.25 -6.32
N GLY A 296 6.78 2.73 -6.55
CA GLY A 296 7.76 3.38 -7.42
C GLY A 296 8.75 4.15 -6.55
N GLY A 297 9.05 5.39 -6.93
CA GLY A 297 9.81 6.30 -6.08
C GLY A 297 8.90 7.41 -5.55
N GLY A 298 9.29 8.06 -4.46
CA GLY A 298 8.42 9.06 -3.83
C GLY A 298 8.15 8.68 -2.38
N GLY A 299 7.25 9.41 -1.74
CA GLY A 299 6.75 9.04 -0.41
C GLY A 299 5.28 8.72 -0.54
N ASP A 300 4.98 7.45 -0.70
CA ASP A 300 3.68 6.95 -1.14
C ASP A 300 2.73 6.67 0.01
N THR A 301 1.44 6.57 -0.30
CA THR A 301 0.42 6.16 0.67
C THR A 301 -0.31 4.94 0.14
N PHE A 302 -0.10 3.80 0.78
CA PHE A 302 -0.77 2.55 0.47
C PHE A 302 -1.95 2.34 1.42
N VAL A 303 -3.11 2.11 0.84
CA VAL A 303 -4.33 1.78 1.56
C VAL A 303 -4.87 0.53 0.89
N GLY A 304 -4.82 -0.61 1.57
CA GLY A 304 -5.44 -1.85 1.08
C GLY A 304 -6.96 -1.71 1.03
N GLY A 305 -7.62 -2.15 2.09
CA GLY A 305 -8.94 -1.64 2.45
C GLY A 305 -9.65 -2.51 3.47
N PRO A 306 -10.97 -2.32 3.67
CA PRO A 306 -11.68 -3.08 4.67
C PRO A 306 -11.81 -4.55 4.25
N GLU A 307 -11.40 -5.45 5.13
CA GLU A 307 -11.63 -6.88 4.96
C GLU A 307 -13.11 -7.17 4.72
N SER A 308 -13.40 -7.96 3.69
CA SER A 308 -14.77 -8.29 3.26
C SER A 308 -15.58 -9.05 4.32
N THR A 309 -14.92 -9.60 5.35
CA THR A 309 -15.55 -10.20 6.52
C THR A 309 -14.78 -9.91 7.81
N PRO A 310 -15.44 -9.76 8.98
CA PRO A 310 -14.77 -9.57 10.28
C PRO A 310 -14.21 -10.87 10.89
N ASP A 311 -14.09 -11.94 10.09
CA ASP A 311 -13.67 -13.26 10.57
C ASP A 311 -12.16 -13.41 10.33
N SER A 312 -11.45 -13.83 11.38
CA SER A 312 -9.99 -13.81 11.61
C SER A 312 -9.16 -14.69 10.65
N SER A 313 -9.51 -14.68 9.38
CA SER A 313 -9.00 -15.58 8.35
C SER A 313 -8.21 -14.86 7.28
N TYR A 314 -8.06 -13.53 7.39
CA TYR A 314 -7.23 -12.70 6.50
C TYR A 314 -7.39 -13.15 5.04
N LEU A 315 -8.65 -13.34 4.61
CA LEU A 315 -8.95 -14.03 3.34
C LEU A 315 -8.52 -13.22 2.13
N ASP A 316 -8.33 -11.92 2.34
CA ASP A 316 -8.04 -10.92 1.32
C ASP A 316 -6.85 -10.05 1.80
N PRO A 317 -5.61 -10.58 1.91
CA PRO A 317 -4.50 -9.83 2.49
C PRO A 317 -3.84 -8.92 1.44
N ASP A 318 -3.55 -7.69 1.84
CA ASP A 318 -3.01 -6.66 0.96
C ASP A 318 -1.47 -6.64 1.00
N THR A 319 -0.84 -6.54 -0.17
CA THR A 319 0.61 -6.72 -0.33
C THR A 319 1.30 -5.50 -0.92
N VAL A 320 2.33 -5.00 -0.24
CA VAL A 320 3.26 -4.05 -0.84
C VAL A 320 4.50 -4.78 -1.34
N ASP A 321 4.89 -4.50 -2.59
CA ASP A 321 5.98 -5.18 -3.29
C ASP A 321 7.13 -4.21 -3.65
N TYR A 322 8.27 -4.42 -2.98
CA TYR A 322 9.54 -3.73 -3.22
C TYR A 322 10.58 -4.60 -3.96
N SER A 323 10.19 -5.72 -4.56
CA SER A 323 11.10 -6.68 -5.22
C SER A 323 11.93 -6.09 -6.36
N ASN A 324 11.47 -4.99 -6.96
CA ASN A 324 12.19 -4.26 -8.00
C ASN A 324 13.19 -3.23 -7.46
N SER A 325 13.28 -3.06 -6.14
CA SER A 325 14.23 -2.12 -5.55
C SER A 325 15.67 -2.52 -5.87
N THR A 326 16.51 -1.52 -6.07
CA THR A 326 17.90 -1.70 -6.55
C THR A 326 18.94 -1.65 -5.42
N SER A 327 18.49 -1.60 -4.17
CA SER A 327 19.31 -1.61 -2.96
C SER A 327 18.52 -2.15 -1.78
N GLY A 328 19.22 -2.58 -0.72
CA GLY A 328 18.58 -2.95 0.55
C GLY A 328 17.85 -1.78 1.21
N LEU A 329 16.81 -2.13 1.95
CA LEU A 329 15.77 -1.28 2.48
C LEU A 329 15.62 -1.50 3.98
N THR A 330 15.09 -0.49 4.66
CA THR A 330 14.38 -0.68 5.91
C THR A 330 12.93 -0.36 5.62
N VAL A 331 12.02 -1.27 5.97
CA VAL A 331 10.58 -1.09 5.78
C VAL A 331 9.86 -1.45 7.07
N SER A 332 9.06 -0.53 7.57
CA SER A 332 8.20 -0.72 8.73
C SER A 332 6.77 -0.37 8.38
N LEU A 333 5.90 -1.37 8.43
CA LEU A 333 4.47 -1.21 8.20
C LEU A 333 3.83 -0.30 9.27
N ALA A 334 4.34 -0.34 10.51
CA ALA A 334 3.83 0.46 11.62
C ALA A 334 4.50 1.83 11.82
N ASN A 335 5.78 2.00 11.45
CA ASN A 335 6.53 3.23 11.70
C ASN A 335 7.24 3.78 10.44
N PRO A 336 6.55 4.62 9.66
CA PRO A 336 7.08 5.24 8.45
C PRO A 336 8.42 5.97 8.60
N ALA A 337 8.74 6.44 9.82
CA ALA A 337 10.00 7.15 10.07
C ALA A 337 11.24 6.26 9.96
N HIS A 338 11.07 4.93 9.96
CA HIS A 338 12.16 3.98 9.77
C HIS A 338 12.42 3.69 8.28
N ASN A 339 11.50 4.04 7.38
CA ASN A 339 11.58 3.59 6.01
C ASN A 339 12.71 4.29 5.24
N THR A 340 13.42 3.52 4.40
CA THR A 340 14.56 4.01 3.61
C THR A 340 14.49 3.52 2.17
N GLY A 341 15.34 4.08 1.29
CA GLY A 341 15.41 3.66 -0.10
C GLY A 341 14.10 3.98 -0.84
N ASP A 342 13.60 3.03 -1.62
CA ASP A 342 12.34 3.20 -2.36
C ASP A 342 11.13 3.27 -1.42
N ALA A 343 11.23 2.78 -0.17
CA ALA A 343 10.18 2.93 0.84
C ALA A 343 10.20 4.30 1.55
N GLN A 344 11.15 5.20 1.21
CA GLN A 344 11.38 6.42 1.98
C GLN A 344 10.19 7.39 1.94
N GLY A 345 9.53 7.54 3.08
CA GLY A 345 8.37 8.43 3.21
C GLY A 345 7.04 7.72 2.97
N ASP A 346 7.09 6.44 2.63
CA ASP A 346 5.91 5.62 2.42
C ASP A 346 5.14 5.39 3.71
N THR A 347 3.82 5.31 3.58
CA THR A 347 2.89 5.08 4.69
C THR A 347 1.91 3.98 4.32
N PHE A 348 1.56 3.15 5.31
CA PHE A 348 0.76 1.95 5.12
C PHE A 348 -0.48 1.98 6.00
N SER A 349 -1.60 1.47 5.49
CA SER A 349 -2.84 1.31 6.24
C SER A 349 -3.61 0.13 5.68
N PHE A 350 -3.96 -0.84 6.52
CA PHE A 350 -4.56 -2.11 6.10
C PHE A 350 -3.65 -2.78 5.06
N ILE A 351 -2.41 -3.06 5.47
CA ILE A 351 -1.41 -3.77 4.67
C ILE A 351 -0.85 -4.84 5.59
N GLU A 352 -1.05 -6.09 5.19
CA GLU A 352 -0.67 -7.26 5.98
C GLU A 352 0.62 -7.87 5.42
N ASN A 353 0.84 -7.79 4.11
CA ASN A 353 1.93 -8.46 3.45
C ASN A 353 2.99 -7.50 2.92
N LEU A 354 4.23 -7.95 2.98
CA LEU A 354 5.40 -7.21 2.52
C LEU A 354 6.34 -8.13 1.77
N ILE A 355 6.68 -7.74 0.54
CA ILE A 355 7.75 -8.35 -0.25
C ILE A 355 8.88 -7.33 -0.34
N ALA A 356 10.07 -7.71 0.12
CA ALA A 356 11.23 -6.84 0.15
C ALA A 356 12.04 -6.88 -1.15
N SER A 357 13.28 -6.41 -1.12
CA SER A 357 14.18 -6.33 -2.28
C SER A 357 15.01 -7.62 -2.44
N ASN A 358 15.90 -7.71 -3.44
CA ASN A 358 16.86 -8.83 -3.53
C ASN A 358 18.20 -8.50 -2.85
N PHE A 359 18.17 -7.69 -1.79
CA PHE A 359 19.34 -7.25 -1.04
C PHE A 359 19.05 -7.31 0.45
N SER A 360 20.09 -7.25 1.28
CA SER A 360 19.93 -7.22 2.74
C SER A 360 18.99 -6.12 3.23
N ASP A 361 17.87 -6.55 3.80
CA ASP A 361 16.75 -5.75 4.22
C ASP A 361 16.52 -5.81 5.74
N VAL A 362 15.84 -4.80 6.28
CA VAL A 362 15.35 -4.78 7.67
C VAL A 362 13.86 -4.51 7.67
N LEU A 363 13.08 -5.54 8.00
CA LEU A 363 11.64 -5.58 7.82
C LEU A 363 10.93 -5.64 9.17
N TYR A 364 9.92 -4.80 9.33
CA TYR A 364 9.09 -4.75 10.53
C TYR A 364 7.61 -4.82 10.15
N GLY A 365 6.93 -5.84 10.67
CA GLY A 365 5.48 -5.99 10.63
C GLY A 365 4.76 -5.01 11.54
N THR A 366 3.61 -5.46 12.03
CA THR A 366 2.64 -4.70 12.83
C THR A 366 2.20 -5.51 14.04
N GLY A 367 1.22 -5.02 14.80
CA GLY A 367 0.58 -5.82 15.85
C GLY A 367 -0.63 -6.59 15.33
N GLU A 368 -0.60 -7.00 14.07
CA GLU A 368 -1.61 -7.78 13.34
C GLU A 368 -0.84 -8.80 12.47
N PRO A 369 -1.43 -9.94 12.11
CA PRO A 369 -0.82 -10.97 11.25
C PRO A 369 -0.23 -10.43 9.97
N ASN A 370 1.03 -10.79 9.73
CA ASN A 370 1.79 -10.38 8.57
C ASN A 370 2.36 -11.58 7.81
N SER A 371 2.40 -11.47 6.48
CA SER A 371 3.23 -12.32 5.63
C SER A 371 4.39 -11.49 5.07
N ILE A 372 5.60 -11.72 5.57
CA ILE A 372 6.78 -10.93 5.20
C ILE A 372 7.80 -11.82 4.49
N LYS A 373 8.28 -11.35 3.34
CA LYS A 373 9.28 -12.05 2.52
C LYS A 373 10.52 -11.21 2.26
N GLY A 374 11.68 -11.72 2.65
CA GLY A 374 13.01 -11.12 2.46
C GLY A 374 13.55 -11.22 1.03
N LEU A 375 13.41 -12.39 0.39
CA LEU A 375 13.94 -12.73 -0.95
C LEU A 375 15.43 -13.11 -0.94
N ASP A 376 16.32 -12.32 -1.55
CA ASP A 376 17.76 -12.57 -1.56
C ASP A 376 18.42 -11.52 -0.65
N GLY A 377 19.53 -11.84 0.01
CA GLY A 377 20.24 -10.92 0.91
C GLY A 377 20.20 -11.41 2.36
N ASP A 378 21.12 -10.92 3.18
CA ASP A 378 21.08 -11.21 4.62
C ASP A 378 20.04 -10.28 5.28
N ASP A 379 18.88 -10.81 5.64
CA ASP A 379 17.72 -10.03 6.08
C ASP A 379 17.50 -10.08 7.60
N THR A 380 16.83 -9.07 8.14
CA THR A 380 16.32 -9.07 9.52
C THR A 380 14.83 -8.80 9.51
N ILE A 381 14.03 -9.78 9.90
CA ILE A 381 12.56 -9.73 9.85
C ILE A 381 11.99 -9.81 11.26
N LYS A 382 11.08 -8.88 11.58
CA LYS A 382 10.33 -8.84 12.84
C LYS A 382 8.83 -8.78 12.62
N GLY A 383 8.10 -9.78 13.11
CA GLY A 383 6.63 -9.87 13.03
C GLY A 383 5.93 -8.98 14.07
N TYR A 384 6.30 -9.16 15.34
CA TYR A 384 5.82 -8.55 16.59
C TYR A 384 4.75 -9.35 17.34
N SER A 385 3.47 -9.24 16.99
CA SER A 385 2.38 -9.89 17.73
C SER A 385 1.38 -10.47 16.76
N TRP A 386 0.65 -11.48 17.22
CA TRP A 386 -0.18 -12.39 16.44
C TRP A 386 0.62 -13.37 15.59
N GLU A 387 -0.10 -14.32 14.97
CA GLU A 387 0.52 -15.38 14.18
C GLU A 387 1.00 -14.82 12.83
N ASP A 388 2.32 -14.71 12.69
CA ASP A 388 3.01 -14.22 11.50
C ASP A 388 3.56 -15.35 10.63
N THR A 389 3.76 -15.07 9.34
CA THR A 389 4.52 -15.90 8.41
C THR A 389 5.72 -15.14 7.88
N LEU A 390 6.92 -15.56 8.27
CA LEU A 390 8.18 -14.93 7.89
C LEU A 390 8.99 -15.88 6.98
N ASP A 391 9.37 -15.40 5.80
CA ASP A 391 10.20 -16.10 4.82
C ASP A 391 11.47 -15.27 4.56
N GLY A 392 12.62 -15.72 5.05
CA GLY A 392 13.92 -15.07 4.86
C GLY A 392 14.33 -15.14 3.38
N GLY A 393 14.48 -16.35 2.87
CA GLY A 393 14.76 -16.62 1.46
C GLY A 393 16.19 -17.10 1.27
N ASN A 394 17.02 -16.37 0.54
CA ASN A 394 18.43 -16.70 0.36
C ASN A 394 19.29 -15.67 1.07
N GLY A 395 20.10 -16.08 2.03
CA GLY A 395 20.97 -15.19 2.80
C GLY A 395 21.15 -15.75 4.20
N ASN A 396 21.90 -15.04 5.04
CA ASN A 396 21.97 -15.37 6.45
C ASN A 396 20.97 -14.48 7.18
N ASP A 397 19.77 -15.01 7.38
CA ASP A 397 18.63 -14.24 7.83
C ASP A 397 18.44 -14.32 9.33
N ARG A 398 17.81 -13.30 9.91
CA ARG A 398 17.32 -13.31 11.28
C ARG A 398 15.81 -13.13 11.30
N LEU A 399 15.11 -14.15 11.77
CA LEU A 399 13.65 -14.20 11.83
C LEU A 399 13.20 -14.18 13.29
N ASP A 400 12.34 -13.21 13.62
CA ASP A 400 11.80 -12.98 14.97
C ASP A 400 10.30 -12.69 14.83
N GLY A 401 9.49 -13.76 14.88
CA GLY A 401 8.03 -13.68 14.79
C GLY A 401 7.44 -12.81 15.90
N GLY A 402 7.99 -12.94 17.11
CA GLY A 402 7.55 -12.19 18.27
C GLY A 402 6.62 -13.06 19.11
N THR A 403 5.55 -12.47 19.63
CA THR A 403 4.59 -13.19 20.45
C THR A 403 3.58 -13.97 19.60
N GLU A 404 2.91 -14.95 20.21
CA GLU A 404 1.97 -15.87 19.55
C GLU A 404 2.69 -16.94 18.70
N ALA A 405 1.98 -17.71 17.88
CA ALA A 405 2.50 -18.91 17.24
C ALA A 405 2.86 -18.63 15.78
N ASP A 406 4.15 -18.40 15.51
CA ASP A 406 4.61 -17.94 14.20
C ASP A 406 5.09 -19.06 13.30
N THR A 407 5.07 -18.84 11.99
CA THR A 407 5.78 -19.68 11.01
C THR A 407 7.00 -18.93 10.49
N MET A 408 8.18 -19.50 10.71
CA MET A 408 9.45 -18.94 10.24
C MET A 408 10.14 -19.93 9.29
N ILE A 409 10.51 -19.44 8.10
CA ILE A 409 11.16 -20.20 7.02
C ILE A 409 12.47 -19.46 6.72
N GLY A 410 13.63 -20.07 7.00
CA GLY A 410 14.94 -19.43 6.77
C GLY A 410 15.30 -19.46 5.31
N GLY A 411 15.40 -20.67 4.75
CA GLY A 411 15.78 -20.88 3.36
C GLY A 411 17.29 -21.09 3.21
N LEU A 412 17.91 -20.64 2.11
CA LEU A 412 19.33 -20.90 1.88
C LEU A 412 20.22 -19.94 2.69
N GLY A 413 21.19 -20.46 3.43
CA GLY A 413 22.20 -19.70 4.15
C GLY A 413 22.20 -20.08 5.62
N ASN A 414 22.89 -19.32 6.49
CA ASN A 414 22.96 -19.66 7.90
C ASN A 414 22.04 -18.74 8.70
N ASP A 415 20.86 -19.25 9.00
CA ASP A 415 19.77 -18.47 9.54
C ASP A 415 19.70 -18.52 11.06
N VAL A 416 19.05 -17.51 11.63
CA VAL A 416 18.79 -17.39 13.07
C VAL A 416 17.30 -17.19 13.31
N PHE A 417 16.70 -18.17 13.98
CA PHE A 417 15.32 -18.15 14.42
C PHE A 417 15.24 -17.74 15.89
N VAL A 418 14.47 -16.72 16.21
CA VAL A 418 14.10 -16.39 17.58
C VAL A 418 12.81 -17.12 17.91
N VAL A 419 12.85 -17.97 18.93
CA VAL A 419 11.68 -18.75 19.35
C VAL A 419 11.30 -18.36 20.76
N ASP A 420 10.13 -17.78 20.93
CA ASP A 420 9.64 -17.32 22.22
C ASP A 420 8.29 -17.91 22.63
N ASP A 421 7.57 -18.51 21.69
CA ASP A 421 6.39 -19.33 21.95
C ASP A 421 6.64 -20.80 21.59
N VAL A 422 5.91 -21.71 22.23
CA VAL A 422 6.00 -23.15 21.95
C VAL A 422 5.23 -23.53 20.68
N GLY A 423 4.36 -22.65 20.19
CA GLY A 423 3.63 -22.74 18.95
C GLY A 423 4.47 -22.39 17.73
N ASP A 424 5.61 -21.70 17.92
CA ASP A 424 6.50 -21.31 16.82
C ASP A 424 6.97 -22.52 16.01
N LYS A 425 6.77 -22.41 14.70
CA LYS A 425 7.12 -23.42 13.72
C LYS A 425 8.26 -22.92 12.84
N VAL A 426 9.45 -23.47 13.11
CA VAL A 426 10.62 -23.32 12.24
C VAL A 426 10.57 -24.34 11.11
N THR A 427 10.76 -23.90 9.87
CA THR A 427 10.84 -24.74 8.67
C THR A 427 12.21 -24.60 8.06
N GLU A 428 12.97 -25.70 8.04
CA GLU A 428 14.33 -25.77 7.52
C GLU A 428 14.57 -27.10 6.79
N PHE A 429 15.26 -27.07 5.64
CA PHE A 429 15.60 -28.26 4.87
C PHE A 429 17.09 -28.60 4.89
N ALA A 430 17.38 -29.84 4.49
CA ALA A 430 18.74 -30.33 4.46
C ALA A 430 19.58 -29.58 3.41
N SER A 431 20.82 -29.24 3.78
CA SER A 431 21.80 -28.58 2.90
C SER A 431 21.48 -27.13 2.54
N GLU A 432 20.66 -26.45 3.35
CA GLU A 432 20.36 -25.03 3.16
C GLU A 432 21.34 -24.13 3.93
N GLY A 433 21.86 -24.58 5.07
CA GLY A 433 23.10 -24.02 5.62
C GLY A 433 23.49 -24.60 6.97
N THR A 434 23.71 -23.74 7.96
CA THR A 434 23.97 -24.17 9.33
C THR A 434 23.33 -23.22 10.31
N ASP A 435 22.16 -23.61 10.75
CA ASP A 435 21.15 -22.70 11.26
C ASP A 435 21.10 -22.75 12.78
N SER A 436 20.50 -21.72 13.36
CA SER A 436 20.49 -21.52 14.81
C SER A 436 19.12 -21.14 15.30
N ILE A 437 18.68 -21.78 16.39
CA ILE A 437 17.53 -21.34 17.17
C ILE A 437 18.02 -20.68 18.46
N GLU A 438 17.55 -19.47 18.70
CA GLU A 438 17.63 -18.73 19.97
C GLU A 438 16.30 -18.86 20.71
N ALA A 439 16.20 -19.80 21.63
CA ALA A 439 14.94 -20.13 22.32
C ALA A 439 14.86 -19.53 23.72
N SER A 440 13.78 -18.79 24.01
CA SER A 440 13.45 -18.32 25.36
C SER A 440 12.53 -19.30 26.12
N VAL A 441 11.98 -20.30 25.41
CA VAL A 441 11.18 -21.44 25.90
C VAL A 441 11.93 -22.77 25.79
N SER A 442 11.35 -23.85 26.32
CA SER A 442 11.91 -25.19 26.07
C SER A 442 11.65 -25.58 24.62
N TYR A 443 12.67 -26.07 23.91
CA TYR A 443 12.55 -26.33 22.48
C TYR A 443 13.23 -27.64 22.06
N SER A 444 12.73 -28.25 20.98
CA SER A 444 13.26 -29.48 20.40
C SER A 444 13.47 -29.31 18.90
N LEU A 445 14.65 -29.68 18.43
CA LEU A 445 15.00 -29.69 17.00
C LEU A 445 14.44 -30.91 16.26
N ALA A 446 13.62 -31.74 16.91
CA ALA A 446 13.13 -32.98 16.34
C ALA A 446 12.26 -32.72 15.11
N GLY A 447 12.67 -33.28 13.96
CA GLY A 447 11.93 -33.15 12.70
C GLY A 447 12.28 -31.92 11.86
N ILE A 448 13.23 -31.10 12.30
CA ILE A 448 13.77 -29.96 11.54
C ILE A 448 15.28 -30.12 11.32
N HIS A 449 15.84 -29.43 10.33
CA HIS A 449 17.25 -29.57 9.93
C HIS A 449 18.21 -28.57 10.59
N VAL A 450 17.78 -27.88 11.67
CA VAL A 450 18.64 -26.93 12.39
C VAL A 450 19.75 -27.64 13.17
N GLU A 451 20.96 -27.07 13.16
CA GLU A 451 22.13 -27.62 13.84
C GLU A 451 22.43 -27.01 15.20
N ARG A 452 21.98 -25.79 15.51
CA ARG A 452 22.32 -25.12 16.77
C ARG A 452 21.10 -24.69 17.56
N LEU A 453 21.12 -24.97 18.87
CA LEU A 453 20.11 -24.51 19.82
C LEU A 453 20.77 -23.78 20.99
N TYR A 454 20.40 -22.52 21.16
CA TYR A 454 20.84 -21.65 22.23
C TYR A 454 19.65 -21.28 23.12
N LEU A 455 19.69 -21.65 24.39
CA LEU A 455 18.68 -21.22 25.36
C LEU A 455 19.05 -19.83 25.89
N THR A 456 18.15 -18.84 25.74
CA THR A 456 18.48 -17.42 25.96
C THR A 456 17.85 -16.82 27.23
N SER A 457 16.74 -17.37 27.71
CA SER A 457 16.12 -16.91 28.97
C SER A 457 16.94 -17.33 30.20
N SER A 458 16.59 -16.86 31.40
CA SER A 458 17.20 -17.35 32.66
C SER A 458 16.37 -18.46 33.35
N ALA A 459 15.29 -18.89 32.72
CA ALA A 459 14.39 -19.90 33.27
C ALA A 459 15.01 -21.30 33.16
N ALA A 460 14.51 -22.24 33.97
CA ALA A 460 14.84 -23.66 33.87
C ALA A 460 14.09 -24.31 32.69
N ILE A 461 14.54 -23.98 31.47
CA ILE A 461 14.03 -24.51 30.20
C ILE A 461 14.93 -25.63 29.67
N ASN A 462 14.43 -26.43 28.74
CA ASN A 462 15.14 -27.63 28.26
C ASN A 462 15.40 -27.55 26.75
N GLY A 463 16.44 -28.24 26.31
CA GLY A 463 16.81 -28.34 24.90
C GLY A 463 16.92 -29.80 24.47
N THR A 464 16.45 -30.12 23.28
CA THR A 464 16.64 -31.44 22.68
C THR A 464 17.08 -31.29 21.23
N GLY A 465 18.18 -31.94 20.86
CA GLY A 465 18.68 -32.03 19.49
C GLY A 465 17.83 -32.92 18.58
N ASN A 466 18.38 -33.28 17.43
CA ASN A 466 17.79 -34.15 16.42
C ASN A 466 18.74 -35.31 16.11
N SER A 467 18.81 -35.78 14.86
CA SER A 467 19.71 -36.87 14.46
C SER A 467 20.99 -36.37 13.77
N LEU A 468 21.18 -35.05 13.70
CA LEU A 468 22.35 -34.38 13.13
C LEU A 468 23.38 -34.10 14.24
N ASP A 469 24.59 -33.72 13.84
CA ASP A 469 25.61 -33.26 14.80
C ASP A 469 25.22 -31.85 15.32
N ASN A 470 24.60 -31.78 16.49
CA ASN A 470 24.09 -30.52 17.04
C ASN A 470 25.08 -29.79 17.95
N VAL A 471 24.92 -28.46 18.04
CA VAL A 471 25.51 -27.63 19.10
C VAL A 471 24.39 -27.16 20.03
N LEU A 472 24.36 -27.67 21.25
CA LEU A 472 23.41 -27.31 22.28
C LEU A 472 24.10 -26.48 23.36
N LYS A 473 23.59 -25.28 23.63
CA LYS A 473 24.06 -24.44 24.74
C LYS A 473 22.87 -23.99 25.58
N ALA A 474 22.92 -24.34 26.85
CA ALA A 474 21.92 -23.97 27.84
C ALA A 474 22.12 -22.54 28.38
N ASN A 475 21.26 -22.18 29.35
CA ASN A 475 21.29 -20.88 30.01
C ASN A 475 21.82 -21.00 31.45
N SER A 476 21.57 -20.01 32.31
CA SER A 476 22.01 -20.03 33.71
C SER A 476 21.05 -20.77 34.67
N GLY A 477 19.96 -21.31 34.12
CA GLY A 477 18.95 -22.07 34.83
C GLY A 477 19.38 -23.52 35.06
N ARG A 478 18.46 -24.33 35.58
CA ARG A 478 18.69 -25.78 35.67
C ARG A 478 18.08 -26.45 34.44
N ASN A 479 18.91 -26.85 33.49
CA ASN A 479 18.47 -27.34 32.20
C ASN A 479 18.60 -28.87 32.09
N MET A 480 17.74 -29.46 31.28
CA MET A 480 17.92 -30.81 30.74
C MET A 480 18.26 -30.66 29.26
N LEU A 481 19.44 -31.13 28.87
CA LEU A 481 19.89 -31.17 27.48
C LEU A 481 20.01 -32.62 27.01
N ASN A 482 19.52 -32.89 25.82
CA ASN A 482 19.62 -34.19 25.16
C ASN A 482 20.08 -33.99 23.71
N GLY A 483 21.27 -34.46 23.34
CA GLY A 483 21.77 -34.43 21.97
C GLY A 483 20.95 -35.30 21.00
N ALA A 484 20.33 -36.36 21.54
CA ALA A 484 19.55 -37.35 20.81
C ALA A 484 20.42 -38.26 19.92
N GLY A 485 20.74 -37.88 18.69
CA GLY A 485 21.66 -38.66 17.87
C GLY A 485 22.52 -37.76 17.00
N GLY A 486 23.70 -38.22 16.64
CA GLY A 486 24.72 -37.35 16.04
C GLY A 486 25.92 -37.26 16.97
N SER A 487 26.97 -36.56 16.56
CA SER A 487 28.14 -36.27 17.39
C SER A 487 28.02 -34.87 17.95
N ASP A 488 27.38 -34.76 19.12
CA ASP A 488 26.88 -33.49 19.64
C ASP A 488 27.91 -32.73 20.47
N LYS A 489 27.75 -31.40 20.50
CA LYS A 489 28.47 -30.51 21.42
C LYS A 489 27.49 -29.90 22.40
N ILE A 490 27.60 -30.29 23.67
CA ILE A 490 26.63 -29.94 24.71
C ILE A 490 27.32 -29.11 25.79
N ASN A 491 26.87 -27.87 25.99
CA ASN A 491 27.31 -26.99 27.07
C ASN A 491 26.13 -26.66 27.98
N GLY A 492 26.19 -27.12 29.24
CA GLY A 492 25.18 -26.83 30.28
C GLY A 492 25.12 -25.36 30.69
N ALA A 493 26.18 -24.59 30.41
CA ALA A 493 26.40 -23.27 30.97
C ALA A 493 26.32 -23.33 32.51
N GLY A 494 25.77 -22.32 33.18
CA GLY A 494 25.70 -22.33 34.64
C GLY A 494 24.41 -23.00 35.11
N GLY A 495 24.45 -23.83 36.13
CA GLY A 495 23.26 -24.58 36.50
C GLY A 495 23.62 -25.87 37.18
N ALA A 496 22.63 -26.68 37.54
CA ALA A 496 22.85 -28.06 37.96
C ALA A 496 22.21 -28.99 36.93
N ASP A 497 22.88 -29.09 35.80
CA ASP A 497 22.26 -29.54 34.56
C ASP A 497 22.26 -31.06 34.43
N LEU A 498 21.29 -31.54 33.67
CA LEU A 498 21.18 -32.95 33.30
C LEU A 498 21.51 -33.08 31.81
N LEU A 499 22.66 -33.65 31.51
CA LEU A 499 23.20 -33.71 30.15
C LEU A 499 23.13 -35.15 29.65
N THR A 500 22.53 -35.36 28.48
CA THR A 500 22.46 -36.64 27.76
C THR A 500 23.06 -36.42 26.39
N GLY A 501 24.08 -37.20 26.03
CA GLY A 501 24.68 -37.17 24.69
C GLY A 501 23.74 -37.82 23.68
N GLY A 502 23.28 -39.02 23.99
CA GLY A 502 22.47 -39.84 23.11
C GLY A 502 23.33 -40.83 22.33
N THR A 503 23.05 -40.99 21.04
CA THR A 503 23.83 -41.88 20.18
C THR A 503 24.82 -41.11 19.32
N GLY A 504 26.10 -41.41 19.43
CA GLY A 504 27.14 -40.84 18.57
C GLY A 504 28.30 -40.40 19.44
N SER A 505 29.27 -39.65 18.90
CA SER A 505 30.48 -39.32 19.66
C SER A 505 30.35 -37.92 20.26
N ASP A 506 29.85 -37.86 21.49
CA ASP A 506 29.39 -36.60 22.06
C ASP A 506 30.48 -35.89 22.87
N GLN A 507 30.41 -34.57 22.90
CA GLN A 507 31.32 -33.71 23.64
C GLN A 507 30.57 -32.85 24.66
N PHE A 508 30.80 -33.10 25.95
CA PHE A 508 30.29 -32.28 27.05
C PHE A 508 31.30 -31.17 27.36
N ILE A 509 30.92 -29.92 27.14
CA ILE A 509 31.82 -28.76 27.15
C ILE A 509 31.63 -27.94 28.42
N TYR A 510 32.75 -27.69 29.09
CA TYR A 510 32.87 -26.81 30.25
C TYR A 510 33.86 -25.70 29.93
N SER A 511 33.38 -24.46 29.98
CA SER A 511 34.12 -23.25 29.61
C SER A 511 34.52 -22.40 30.80
N ASN A 512 33.80 -22.50 31.92
CA ASN A 512 34.10 -21.79 33.15
C ASN A 512 33.94 -22.70 34.36
N LEU A 513 34.57 -22.34 35.49
CA LEU A 513 34.36 -23.04 36.76
C LEU A 513 32.91 -22.96 37.26
N SER A 514 32.18 -21.91 36.86
CA SER A 514 30.76 -21.74 37.16
C SER A 514 29.86 -22.70 36.40
N ASP A 515 30.37 -23.33 35.33
CA ASP A 515 29.54 -24.21 34.51
C ASP A 515 29.21 -25.50 35.27
N SER A 516 30.08 -25.93 36.20
CA SER A 516 29.72 -27.00 37.14
C SER A 516 30.53 -26.92 38.42
N THR A 517 29.90 -26.35 39.44
CA THR A 517 30.49 -26.01 40.73
C THR A 517 30.68 -27.23 41.64
N VAL A 518 31.38 -27.01 42.75
CA VAL A 518 31.56 -28.03 43.80
C VAL A 518 30.23 -28.32 44.54
N ASP A 519 29.39 -27.30 44.67
CA ASP A 519 28.10 -27.36 45.35
C ASP A 519 27.08 -28.13 44.49
N VAL A 520 26.25 -28.96 45.12
CA VAL A 520 25.25 -29.77 44.42
C VAL A 520 24.19 -28.92 43.70
N SER A 521 24.00 -27.67 44.12
CA SER A 521 23.02 -26.73 43.55
C SER A 521 23.42 -26.14 42.20
N GLY A 522 24.70 -26.23 41.84
CA GLY A 522 25.19 -25.80 40.53
C GLY A 522 26.16 -26.82 39.95
N ARG A 523 25.90 -28.12 40.14
CA ARG A 523 26.77 -29.20 39.67
C ARG A 523 26.04 -30.07 38.66
N ASP A 524 26.69 -30.27 37.53
CA ASP A 524 26.17 -31.04 36.42
C ASP A 524 26.26 -32.54 36.63
N THR A 525 25.33 -33.23 35.98
CA THR A 525 25.31 -34.68 35.84
C THR A 525 25.14 -35.08 34.38
N ILE A 526 26.14 -35.78 33.85
CA ILE A 526 26.05 -36.46 32.56
C ILE A 526 25.42 -37.84 32.78
N LEU A 527 24.35 -38.14 32.04
CA LEU A 527 23.46 -39.28 32.30
C LEU A 527 23.88 -40.57 31.59
N ASP A 528 24.57 -40.48 30.45
CA ASP A 528 24.76 -41.62 29.54
C ASP A 528 26.18 -41.75 28.96
N PHE A 529 27.16 -41.07 29.55
CA PHE A 529 28.55 -41.03 29.08
C PHE A 529 29.10 -42.40 28.62
N ALA A 530 29.34 -42.53 27.32
CA ALA A 530 29.87 -43.72 26.66
C ALA A 530 31.39 -43.65 26.53
N ARG A 531 32.10 -44.37 27.43
CA ARG A 531 33.56 -44.38 27.44
C ARG A 531 34.16 -44.84 26.10
N GLY A 532 35.17 -44.12 25.61
CA GLY A 532 35.87 -44.41 24.36
C GLY A 532 35.14 -43.91 23.11
N GLN A 533 34.02 -43.23 23.30
CA GLN A 533 33.21 -42.60 22.27
C GLN A 533 33.00 -41.12 22.64
N ASP A 534 32.43 -40.87 23.81
CA ASP A 534 32.18 -39.52 24.31
C ASP A 534 33.41 -38.91 24.96
N ARG A 535 33.43 -37.57 25.03
CA ARG A 535 34.52 -36.81 25.63
C ARG A 535 34.01 -35.66 26.49
N ILE A 536 34.74 -35.41 27.56
CA ILE A 536 34.51 -34.27 28.46
C ILE A 536 35.56 -33.21 28.12
N ASN A 537 35.12 -32.06 27.64
CA ASN A 537 35.97 -30.96 27.26
C ASN A 537 36.07 -29.93 28.38
N VAL A 538 37.26 -29.85 28.97
CA VAL A 538 37.62 -28.85 29.99
C VAL A 538 38.77 -27.96 29.51
N SER A 539 39.18 -28.06 28.24
CA SER A 539 40.33 -27.30 27.70
C SER A 539 40.06 -25.80 27.59
N LEU A 540 38.82 -25.38 27.80
CA LEU A 540 38.41 -23.97 27.79
C LEU A 540 38.48 -23.35 29.20
N ILE A 541 38.65 -24.15 30.24
CA ILE A 541 38.91 -23.67 31.59
C ILE A 541 40.42 -23.49 31.75
N ASP A 542 40.85 -22.31 32.19
CA ASP A 542 42.24 -22.11 32.58
C ASP A 542 42.59 -22.98 33.79
N ALA A 543 43.47 -23.97 33.57
CA ALA A 543 43.90 -24.90 34.60
C ALA A 543 44.87 -24.28 35.62
N ASN A 544 45.35 -23.04 35.43
CA ASN A 544 46.23 -22.39 36.41
C ASN A 544 46.02 -20.86 36.51
N THR A 545 45.05 -20.49 37.33
CA THR A 545 44.65 -19.09 37.60
C THR A 545 45.75 -18.18 38.16
N LYS A 546 46.92 -18.71 38.51
CA LYS A 546 48.07 -17.94 39.03
C LYS A 546 49.04 -17.51 37.92
N VAL A 547 48.88 -18.03 36.70
CA VAL A 547 49.73 -17.74 35.56
C VAL A 547 48.85 -17.15 34.45
N SER A 548 49.44 -16.28 33.62
CA SER A 548 48.71 -15.66 32.52
C SER A 548 48.58 -16.59 31.31
N GLY A 549 47.41 -16.58 30.66
CA GLY A 549 47.08 -17.41 29.49
C GLY A 549 46.34 -18.68 29.92
N ASP A 550 45.94 -19.50 28.96
CA ASP A 550 45.16 -20.71 29.25
C ASP A 550 46.09 -21.91 29.44
N GLN A 551 46.06 -22.53 30.61
CA GLN A 551 46.83 -23.75 30.88
C GLN A 551 45.95 -25.00 30.71
N ALA A 552 46.55 -26.06 30.18
CA ALA A 552 45.90 -27.36 30.05
C ALA A 552 45.91 -28.14 31.35
N PHE A 553 44.87 -28.95 31.56
CA PHE A 553 44.81 -29.86 32.71
C PHE A 553 45.76 -31.04 32.57
N THR A 554 46.32 -31.50 33.69
CA THR A 554 47.02 -32.78 33.83
C THR A 554 46.10 -33.79 34.50
N PHE A 555 45.69 -34.82 33.75
CA PHE A 555 44.89 -35.91 34.30
C PHE A 555 45.75 -36.87 35.14
N ILE A 556 45.45 -36.97 36.44
CA ILE A 556 46.18 -37.81 37.41
C ILE A 556 45.42 -39.09 37.81
N GLY A 557 44.30 -39.39 37.15
CA GLY A 557 43.48 -40.56 37.45
C GLY A 557 42.82 -40.49 38.83
N GLY A 558 42.92 -41.56 39.62
CA GLY A 558 42.35 -41.64 40.97
C GLY A 558 43.25 -41.09 42.09
N ALA A 559 44.48 -40.66 41.76
CA ALA A 559 45.45 -40.19 42.74
C ALA A 559 44.97 -38.93 43.49
N ALA A 560 45.45 -38.74 44.73
CA ALA A 560 45.21 -37.51 45.47
C ALA A 560 46.00 -36.33 44.85
N TYR A 561 45.50 -35.10 45.05
CA TYR A 561 46.20 -33.90 44.60
C TYR A 561 47.59 -33.80 45.23
N SER A 562 48.54 -33.29 44.45
CA SER A 562 49.93 -33.03 44.88
C SER A 562 50.20 -31.55 45.17
N ASN A 563 49.13 -30.76 45.31
CA ASN A 563 49.16 -29.29 45.48
C ASN A 563 49.83 -28.59 44.29
N LYS A 564 49.54 -29.07 43.08
CA LYS A 564 49.92 -28.42 41.82
C LYS A 564 48.65 -27.95 41.13
N ALA A 565 48.68 -26.74 40.61
CA ALA A 565 47.58 -26.23 39.79
C ALA A 565 47.42 -27.08 38.52
N GLY A 566 46.18 -27.22 38.08
CA GLY A 566 45.78 -27.90 36.87
C GLY A 566 45.69 -29.40 37.00
N GLU A 567 45.56 -29.94 38.21
CA GLU A 567 45.36 -31.37 38.41
C GLU A 567 43.88 -31.74 38.24
N LEU A 568 43.60 -32.64 37.29
CA LEU A 568 42.27 -33.21 37.05
C LEU A 568 42.24 -34.68 37.50
N ARG A 569 41.25 -35.05 38.29
CA ARG A 569 41.11 -36.40 38.85
C ARG A 569 39.67 -36.89 38.81
N TYR A 570 39.48 -38.18 39.09
CA TYR A 570 38.15 -38.74 39.35
C TYR A 570 38.14 -39.66 40.57
N GLY A 571 36.96 -39.91 41.11
CA GLY A 571 36.71 -40.92 42.13
C GLY A 571 35.31 -41.51 41.99
N ILE A 572 35.11 -42.73 42.47
CA ILE A 572 33.79 -43.38 42.48
C ILE A 572 33.19 -43.27 43.87
N SER A 573 32.01 -42.69 43.99
CA SER A 573 31.27 -42.52 45.24
C SER A 573 29.79 -42.76 45.01
N GLY A 574 29.16 -43.57 45.87
CA GLY A 574 27.72 -43.85 45.76
C GLY A 574 27.29 -44.50 44.43
N GLY A 575 28.20 -45.19 43.74
CA GLY A 575 27.93 -45.79 42.43
C GLY A 575 28.06 -44.82 41.24
N GLN A 576 28.45 -43.57 41.47
CA GLN A 576 28.68 -42.55 40.45
C GLN A 576 30.17 -42.21 40.34
N THR A 577 30.60 -41.80 39.15
CA THR A 577 31.93 -41.22 38.93
C THR A 577 31.85 -39.72 39.13
N VAL A 578 32.73 -39.19 39.98
CA VAL A 578 32.84 -37.75 40.25
C VAL A 578 34.21 -37.29 39.76
N ILE A 579 34.20 -36.39 38.79
CA ILE A 579 35.39 -35.70 38.28
C ILE A 579 35.61 -34.45 39.12
N SER A 580 36.86 -34.09 39.36
CA SER A 580 37.24 -32.96 40.22
C SER A 580 38.53 -32.33 39.71
N GLY A 581 38.56 -31.01 39.54
CA GLY A 581 39.76 -30.26 39.18
C GLY A 581 40.20 -29.29 40.26
N ASP A 582 41.51 -29.11 40.39
CA ASP A 582 42.16 -28.07 41.20
C ASP A 582 42.93 -27.14 40.25
N VAL A 583 42.44 -25.92 40.04
CA VAL A 583 43.03 -24.93 39.14
C VAL A 583 43.96 -23.95 39.85
N ASN A 584 43.97 -23.93 41.18
CA ASN A 584 44.75 -22.96 41.94
C ASN A 584 45.96 -23.61 42.64
N GLY A 585 45.98 -24.93 42.78
CA GLY A 585 47.06 -25.73 43.35
C GLY A 585 47.12 -25.73 44.87
N ASP A 586 46.02 -25.43 45.57
CA ASP A 586 45.94 -25.52 47.03
C ASP A 586 45.56 -26.91 47.54
N GLY A 587 45.31 -27.87 46.64
CA GLY A 587 44.89 -29.23 46.97
C GLY A 587 43.40 -29.35 47.28
N VAL A 588 42.61 -28.32 47.00
CA VAL A 588 41.15 -28.30 47.13
C VAL A 588 40.52 -28.32 45.74
N THR A 589 39.37 -28.99 45.63
CA THR A 589 38.62 -29.03 44.38
C THR A 589 37.93 -27.68 44.12
N ASP A 590 38.11 -27.14 42.93
CA ASP A 590 37.49 -25.88 42.47
C ASP A 590 36.21 -26.11 41.64
N PHE A 591 36.08 -27.26 40.97
CA PHE A 591 34.87 -27.63 40.20
C PHE A 591 34.65 -29.15 40.21
N LYS A 592 33.41 -29.59 39.97
CA LYS A 592 33.05 -31.03 39.94
C LYS A 592 32.12 -31.34 38.80
N ILE A 593 32.24 -32.51 38.20
CA ILE A 593 31.27 -33.03 37.21
C ILE A 593 30.89 -34.45 37.63
N VAL A 594 29.61 -34.80 37.54
CA VAL A 594 29.12 -36.15 37.89
C VAL A 594 28.79 -36.93 36.63
N LEU A 595 29.21 -38.18 36.57
CA LEU A 595 28.71 -39.15 35.59
C LEU A 595 27.79 -40.15 36.29
N SER A 596 26.66 -40.44 35.66
CA SER A 596 25.79 -41.51 36.08
C SER A 596 26.47 -42.87 35.86
N GLY A 597 26.62 -43.63 36.94
CA GLY A 597 27.28 -44.94 36.92
C GLY A 597 28.77 -44.90 37.31
N SER A 598 29.31 -46.09 37.53
CA SER A 598 30.68 -46.30 38.01
C SER A 598 31.64 -46.50 36.83
N ILE A 599 32.03 -45.39 36.21
CA ILE A 599 32.86 -45.36 34.99
C ILE A 599 34.32 -45.07 35.36
N ALA A 600 35.24 -45.96 34.99
CA ALA A 600 36.67 -45.74 35.17
C ALA A 600 37.23 -44.93 33.99
N LEU A 601 37.68 -43.69 34.25
CA LEU A 601 38.13 -42.76 33.21
C LEU A 601 39.63 -42.86 32.91
N GLY A 602 40.00 -42.59 31.67
CA GLY A 602 41.35 -42.43 31.16
C GLY A 602 41.56 -41.07 30.49
N SER A 603 42.80 -40.72 30.14
CA SER A 603 43.10 -39.42 29.53
C SER A 603 42.44 -39.20 28.15
N SER A 604 42.10 -40.27 27.43
CA SER A 604 41.38 -40.19 26.15
C SER A 604 39.95 -39.68 26.27
N ASP A 605 39.34 -39.85 27.45
CA ASP A 605 37.96 -39.49 27.74
C ASP A 605 37.80 -37.96 27.94
N PHE A 606 38.91 -37.21 27.89
CA PHE A 606 38.95 -35.77 28.08
C PHE A 606 39.57 -35.04 26.89
N VAL A 607 39.10 -33.82 26.64
CA VAL A 607 39.84 -32.78 25.90
C VAL A 607 40.39 -31.82 26.96
N LEU A 608 41.72 -31.71 27.04
CA LEU A 608 42.45 -31.09 28.16
C LEU A 608 43.21 -29.84 27.75
#